data_AF-A0A519LK84-F1
#
_entry.id   AF-A0A519LK84-F1
#
_cell.length_a   1.000
_cell.length_b   1.000
_cell.length_c   1.000
_cell.angle_alpha   90.00
_cell.angle_beta   90.00
_cell.angle_gamma   90.00
#
_symmetry.space_group_name_H-M   'P 1'
#
loop_
_entity.id
_entity.type
_entity.pdbx_description
1 polymer ?
#
loop_
_entity_poly.entity_id
_entity_poly.type
_entity_poly.pdbx_seq_one_letter_code
_entity_poly.pdbx_strand_id
1 'polypeptide(L)' 'SVITLDPAAGKITKSELTLTAKVPGISEEEFQKYAKIAEEGCPVSAAFNFEITLNATLA' A
#
# COMPACT_ATOMS: atom_id res chain seq x y z
N SER A 1 9.02 2.32 2.02
CA SER A 1 8.56 1.47 0.90
C SER A 1 9.72 0.68 0.32
N VAL A 2 9.44 -0.52 -0.20
CA VAL A 2 10.42 -1.46 -0.79
C VAL A 2 9.87 -1.97 -2.12
N ILE A 3 10.73 -2.11 -3.13
CA ILE A 3 10.37 -2.64 -4.47
C ILE A 3 11.19 -3.90 -4.74
N THR A 4 10.53 -4.95 -5.23
CA THR A 4 11.17 -6.20 -5.62
C THR A 4 11.23 -6.32 -7.13
N LEU A 5 12.43 -6.61 -7.65
CA LEU A 5 12.71 -6.86 -9.06
C LEU A 5 13.02 -8.35 -9.27
N ASP A 6 12.47 -8.94 -10.32
CA ASP A 6 12.98 -10.16 -10.92
C ASP A 6 14.02 -9.79 -12.00
N PRO A 7 15.32 -9.98 -11.75
CA PRO A 7 16.36 -9.59 -12.70
C PRO A 7 16.37 -10.44 -13.97
N ALA A 8 15.93 -11.70 -13.90
CA ALA A 8 15.91 -12.59 -15.05
C ALA A 8 14.77 -12.22 -16.01
N ALA A 9 13.62 -11.80 -15.47
CA ALA A 9 12.50 -11.32 -16.26
C ALA A 9 12.59 -9.83 -16.64
N GLY A 10 13.44 -9.05 -15.96
CA GLY A 10 13.53 -7.61 -16.11
C GLY A 10 12.24 -6.88 -15.68
N LYS A 11 11.53 -7.39 -14.67
CA LYS A 11 10.21 -6.92 -14.26
C LYS A 11 10.13 -6.66 -12.76
N ILE A 12 9.37 -5.63 -12.37
CA ILE A 12 8.96 -5.44 -10.99
C ILE A 12 7.90 -6.49 -10.64
N THR A 13 8.06 -7.16 -9.52
CA THR A 13 7.16 -8.22 -9.06
C THR A 13 6.37 -7.84 -7.82
N LYS A 14 6.88 -6.90 -7.01
CA LYS A 14 6.21 -6.45 -5.79
C LYS A 14 6.54 -5.00 -5.45
N SER A 15 5.57 -4.28 -4.90
CA SER A 15 5.73 -2.98 -4.24
C SER A 15 5.12 -3.00 -2.84
N GLU A 16 5.96 -2.82 -1.82
CA GLU A 16 5.54 -2.77 -0.42
C GLU A 16 5.56 -1.31 0.05
N LEU A 17 4.37 -0.77 0.31
CA LEU A 17 4.16 0.60 0.75
C LEU A 17 4.09 0.65 2.28
N THR A 18 4.60 1.73 2.85
CA THR A 18 4.53 1.98 4.30
C THR A 18 3.92 3.36 4.51
N LEU A 19 2.90 3.43 5.35
CA LEU A 19 2.21 4.66 5.71
C LEU A 19 2.17 4.78 7.23
N THR A 20 2.58 5.93 7.73
CA THR A 20 2.36 6.32 9.12
C THR A 20 1.61 7.65 9.12
N ALA A 21 0.46 7.69 9.77
CA ALA A 21 -0.41 8.86 9.75
C ALA A 21 -0.93 9.19 11.15
N LYS A 22 -1.19 10.46 11.39
CA LYS A 22 -1.89 10.94 12.60
C LYS A 22 -3.23 11.50 12.17
N VAL A 23 -4.30 10.88 12.64
CA VAL A 23 -5.67 11.28 12.29
C VAL A 23 -6.46 11.42 13.59
N PRO A 24 -6.78 12.65 14.02
CA PRO A 24 -7.54 12.85 15.24
C PRO A 24 -8.97 12.30 15.13
N GLY A 25 -9.46 11.65 16.19
CA GLY A 25 -10.86 11.27 16.32
C GLY A 25 -11.29 10.01 15.56
N ILE A 26 -10.35 9.19 15.09
CA ILE A 26 -10.61 7.90 14.46
C ILE A 26 -10.00 6.76 15.28
N SER A 27 -10.65 5.61 15.29
CA SER A 27 -10.08 4.38 15.85
C SER A 27 -9.05 3.74 14.91
N GLU A 28 -8.19 2.86 15.44
CA GLU A 28 -7.29 2.04 14.62
C GLU A 28 -8.06 1.21 13.59
N GLU A 29 -9.20 0.62 13.98
CA GLU A 29 -10.01 -0.21 13.12
C GLU A 29 -10.58 0.56 11.90
N GLU A 30 -11.10 1.76 12.15
CA GLU A 30 -11.57 2.64 11.08
C GLU A 30 -10.42 3.13 10.21
N PHE A 31 -9.26 3.46 10.81
CA PHE A 31 -8.07 3.83 10.06
C PHE A 31 -7.62 2.72 9.10
N GLN A 32 -7.50 1.48 9.60
CA GLN A 32 -7.11 0.32 8.78
C GLN A 32 -8.14 0.05 7.68
N LYS A 33 -9.44 0.19 7.97
CA LYS A 33 -10.51 0.06 6.96
C LYS A 33 -10.33 1.07 5.82
N TYR A 34 -10.10 2.34 6.13
CA TYR A 34 -9.92 3.36 5.09
C TYR A 34 -8.59 3.21 4.35
N ALA A 35 -7.51 2.81 5.04
CA ALA A 35 -6.23 2.51 4.41
C ALA A 35 -6.38 1.40 3.35
N LYS A 36 -7.12 0.33 3.67
CA LYS A 36 -7.40 -0.75 2.73
C LYS A 36 -8.27 -0.30 1.55
N ILE A 37 -9.31 0.50 1.80
CA ILE A 37 -10.13 1.07 0.71
C ILE A 37 -9.27 1.93 -0.22
N ALA A 38 -8.34 2.72 0.33
CA ALA A 38 -7.45 3.54 -0.46
C ALA A 38 -6.44 2.71 -1.27
N GLU A 39 -5.90 1.64 -0.68
CA GLU A 39 -5.02 0.67 -1.36
C GLU A 39 -5.71 0.03 -2.57
N GLU A 40 -6.92 -0.50 -2.37
CA GLU A 40 -7.72 -1.18 -3.40
C GLU A 40 -8.27 -0.21 -4.46
N GLY A 41 -8.61 1.02 -4.06
CA GLY A 41 -9.21 2.03 -4.93
C GLY A 41 -8.24 2.98 -5.64
N CYS A 42 -6.93 2.85 -5.42
CA CYS A 42 -5.95 3.79 -5.96
C CYS A 42 -5.79 3.62 -7.48
N PRO A 43 -6.02 4.68 -8.30
CA PRO A 43 -5.86 4.59 -9.75
C PRO A 43 -4.41 4.32 -10.17
N VAL A 44 -3.44 4.71 -9.34
CA VAL A 44 -2.02 4.41 -9.55
C VAL A 44 -1.77 2.92 -9.36
N SER A 45 -2.32 2.31 -8.30
CA SER A 45 -2.20 0.86 -8.09
C SER A 45 -2.83 0.07 -9.25
N ALA A 46 -3.98 0.52 -9.75
CA ALA A 46 -4.67 -0.11 -10.88
C ALA A 46 -3.90 -0.01 -12.21
N ALA A 47 -2.98 0.94 -12.35
CA ALA A 47 -2.15 1.07 -13.55
C ALA A 47 -1.04 0.00 -13.63
N PHE A 48 -0.78 -0.74 -12.54
CA PHE A 48 0.26 -1.75 -12.45
C PHE A 48 -0.32 -3.16 -12.35
N ASN A 49 0.46 -4.15 -12.79
CA ASN A 49 0.05 -5.56 -12.86
C ASN A 49 0.91 -6.48 -11.98
N PHE A 50 1.50 -5.93 -10.92
CA PHE A 50 2.33 -6.64 -9.95
C PHE A 50 1.71 -6.51 -8.54
N GLU A 51 2.18 -7.32 -7.60
CA GLU A 51 1.64 -7.30 -6.23
C GLU A 51 1.95 -5.98 -5.54
N ILE A 52 0.94 -5.34 -4.97
CA ILE A 52 1.08 -4.12 -4.16
C ILE A 52 0.51 -4.44 -2.78
N THR A 53 1.26 -4.09 -1.73
CA THR A 53 0.80 -4.20 -0.35
C THR A 53 0.98 -2.87 0.38
N LEU A 54 0.08 -2.55 1.30
CA LEU A 54 0.19 -1.39 2.18
C LEU A 54 0.27 -1.81 3.65
N ASN A 55 1.35 -1.41 4.32
CA ASN A 55 1.45 -1.44 5.77
C ASN A 55 1.15 -0.04 6.31
N ALA A 56 -0.05 0.13 6.90
CA ALA A 56 -0.49 1.39 7.47
C ALA A 56 -0.43 1.36 9.01
N THR A 57 -0.03 2.46 9.61
CA THR A 57 0.06 2.64 11.08
C THR A 57 -0.54 3.99 11.48
N LEU A 58 -1.47 3.98 12.43
CA LEU A 58 -1.91 5.20 13.11
C LEU A 58 -0.89 5.56 14.22
N ALA A 59 -0.50 6.83 14.30
CA ALA A 59 0.55 7.33 15.20
C ALA A 59 0.06 8.38 16.20
#